data_AF-A0A2X4TWN4-F1
#
_entry.id   AF-A0A2X4TWN4-F1
#
_cell.length_a   1.000
_cell.length_b   1.000
_cell.length_c   1.000
_cell.angle_alpha   90.00
_cell.angle_beta   90.00
_cell.angle_gamma   90.00
#
_symmetry.space_group_name_H-M   'P 1'
#
loop_
_entity.id
_entity.type
_entity.pdbx_description
1 polymer ?
#
loop_
_entity_poly.entity_id
_entity_poly.type
_entity_poly.pdbx_seq_one_letter_code
_entity_poly.pdbx_strand_id
1 'polypeptide(L)'
;MIEESGLGQQAGEPDRLCLPVPGTLRPCARDPQRHAQLLLTMQNADGDACELEPRVVLQQVLARLHAKGYYPVVAAELEFYLHDPQQQPPGPTPVQRRVFLSMPRSATMRCSMRLSSRPGCRCCR
;
A
#
# COMPACT_ATOMS: atom_id res chain seq x y z
N MET A 1 6.41 18.45 1.54
CA MET A 1 5.01 18.66 1.98
C MET A 1 4.87 18.03 3.36
N ILE A 2 5.19 18.79 4.39
CA ILE A 2 5.02 18.44 5.83
C ILE A 2 4.39 19.68 6.49
N GLU A 3 4.90 20.85 6.11
CA GLU A 3 4.37 22.20 6.38
C GLU A 3 2.84 22.34 6.18
N GLU A 4 2.28 21.86 5.07
CA GLU A 4 0.84 22.04 4.78
C GLU A 4 -0.11 21.14 5.57
N SER A 5 0.41 20.12 6.25
CA SER A 5 -0.43 19.24 7.08
C SER A 5 -0.72 19.80 8.47
N GLY A 6 -0.08 20.90 8.86
CA GLY A 6 -0.22 21.52 10.18
C GLY A 6 0.37 20.71 11.35
N LEU A 7 0.88 19.49 11.10
CA LEU A 7 1.40 18.60 12.14
C LEU A 7 2.82 18.93 12.62
N GLY A 8 3.55 19.81 11.93
CA GLY A 8 4.98 19.98 12.13
C GLY A 8 5.44 21.24 12.89
N GLN A 9 4.57 22.21 13.18
CA GLN A 9 5.04 23.60 13.37
C GLN A 9 5.08 24.16 14.79
N GLN A 10 4.57 23.48 15.82
CA GLN A 10 4.62 24.03 17.18
C GLN A 10 4.80 23.01 18.33
N ALA A 11 4.38 21.74 18.17
CA ALA A 11 4.28 20.80 19.30
C ALA A 11 5.02 19.44 19.11
N GLY A 12 5.74 19.25 18.01
CA GLY A 12 6.24 17.93 17.61
C GLY A 12 5.12 17.05 17.05
N GLU A 13 5.48 15.93 16.42
CA GLU A 13 4.51 14.94 15.92
C GLU A 13 3.89 14.22 17.13
N PRO A 14 2.57 14.35 17.37
CA PRO A 14 1.96 13.78 18.56
C PRO A 14 1.94 12.25 18.49
N ASP A 15 2.29 11.59 19.59
CA ASP A 15 2.12 10.15 19.74
C ASP A 15 0.64 9.78 19.60
N ARG A 16 0.37 8.76 18.78
CA ARG A 16 -0.99 8.24 18.53
C ARG A 16 -1.06 6.75 18.78
N LEU A 17 -2.23 6.29 19.24
CA LEU A 17 -2.48 4.87 19.48
C LEU A 17 -2.46 4.10 18.16
N CYS A 18 -1.64 3.05 18.09
CA CYS A 18 -1.56 2.16 16.94
C CYS A 18 -2.07 0.77 17.32
N LEU A 19 -3.11 0.30 16.65
CA LEU A 19 -3.76 -0.98 16.92
C LEU A 19 -3.43 -2.02 15.84
N PRO A 20 -3.32 -3.31 16.21
CA PRO A 20 -3.10 -4.39 15.25
C PRO A 20 -4.27 -4.53 14.28
N VAL A 21 -3.98 -4.63 12.98
CA VAL A 21 -4.98 -5.02 11.98
C VAL A 21 -5.15 -6.55 12.00
N PRO A 22 -6.34 -7.08 12.33
CA PRO A 22 -6.57 -8.52 12.42
C PRO A 22 -6.24 -9.26 11.11
N GLY A 23 -5.67 -10.46 11.23
CA GLY A 23 -5.34 -11.32 10.08
C GLY A 23 -4.08 -10.92 9.29
N THR A 24 -3.36 -9.88 9.72
CA THR A 24 -2.16 -9.38 9.01
C THR A 24 -0.83 -9.86 9.61
N LEU A 25 -0.86 -10.56 10.75
CA LEU A 25 0.33 -11.15 11.35
C LEU A 25 0.91 -12.24 10.44
N ARG A 26 2.17 -12.08 10.01
CA ARG A 26 2.90 -13.01 9.13
C ARG A 26 4.35 -13.18 9.63
N PRO A 27 4.97 -14.35 9.49
CA PRO A 27 6.41 -14.50 9.73
C PRO A 27 7.23 -13.53 8.87
N CYS A 28 8.31 -12.98 9.42
CA CYS A 28 9.22 -12.11 8.67
C CYS A 28 10.04 -12.93 7.66
N ALA A 29 10.28 -12.38 6.47
CA ALA A 29 11.01 -13.09 5.41
C ALA A 29 12.47 -13.44 5.78
N ARG A 30 13.13 -12.60 6.60
CA ARG A 30 14.56 -12.76 6.95
C ARG A 30 14.80 -13.80 8.05
N ASP A 31 13.92 -13.86 9.05
CA ASP A 31 13.99 -14.81 10.17
C ASP A 31 12.57 -15.17 10.60
N PRO A 32 11.93 -16.11 9.91
CA PRO A 32 10.53 -16.46 10.14
C PRO A 32 10.29 -17.23 11.44
N GLN A 33 11.35 -17.75 12.09
CA GLN A 33 11.23 -18.48 13.35
C GLN A 33 11.21 -17.56 14.56
N ARG A 34 11.91 -16.41 14.49
CA ARG A 34 12.04 -15.48 15.61
C ARG A 34 11.25 -14.20 15.45
N HIS A 35 10.91 -13.80 14.22
CA HIS A 35 10.27 -12.52 13.94
C HIS A 35 9.00 -12.66 13.11
N ALA A 36 8.05 -11.76 13.38
CA ALA A 36 6.83 -11.60 12.61
C ALA A 36 6.56 -10.12 12.31
N GLN A 37 5.83 -9.87 11.24
CA GLN A 37 5.36 -8.57 10.78
C GLN A 37 3.84 -8.51 10.90
N LEU A 38 3.32 -7.34 11.19
CA LEU A 38 1.90 -7.05 11.41
C LEU A 38 1.63 -5.65 10.85
N LEU A 39 0.45 -5.44 10.27
CA LEU A 39 0.00 -4.10 9.91
C LEU A 39 -0.67 -3.45 11.11
N LEU A 40 -0.40 -2.17 11.31
CA LEU A 40 -1.04 -1.34 12.33
C LEU A 40 -1.97 -0.31 11.66
N THR A 41 -2.99 0.12 12.38
CA THR A 41 -3.82 1.29 12.04
C THR A 41 -3.81 2.26 13.21
N MET A 42 -3.83 3.55 12.89
CA MET A 42 -3.64 4.62 13.87
C MET A 42 -4.98 5.26 14.23
N GLN A 43 -5.17 5.55 15.51
CA GLN A 43 -6.32 6.27 16.05
C GLN A 43 -5.92 7.63 16.61
N ASN A 44 -6.84 8.58 16.55
CA ASN A 44 -6.76 9.85 17.25
C ASN A 44 -6.92 9.64 18.76
N ALA A 45 -6.61 10.67 19.56
CA ALA A 45 -6.75 10.62 21.01
C ALA A 45 -8.18 10.25 21.46
N ASP A 46 -9.19 10.66 20.69
CA ASP A 46 -10.60 10.38 20.97
C ASP A 46 -11.07 8.97 20.52
N GLY A 47 -10.16 8.16 19.96
CA GLY A 47 -10.44 6.81 19.47
C GLY A 47 -10.90 6.73 18.01
N ASP A 48 -11.19 7.88 17.38
CA ASP A 48 -11.53 7.96 15.97
C ASP A 48 -10.37 7.57 15.05
N ALA A 49 -10.68 7.21 13.81
CA ALA A 49 -9.68 6.87 12.81
C ALA A 49 -8.78 8.07 12.47
N CYS A 50 -7.46 7.85 12.40
CA CYS A 50 -6.52 8.89 11.99
C CYS A 50 -6.73 9.28 10.51
N GLU A 51 -7.12 10.53 10.26
CA GLU A 51 -7.48 11.04 8.93
C GLU A 51 -6.32 11.05 7.93
N LEU A 52 -5.08 11.06 8.43
CA LEU A 52 -3.87 11.08 7.63
C LEU A 52 -3.29 9.67 7.42
N GLU A 53 -3.90 8.64 8.02
CA GLU A 53 -3.50 7.25 7.85
C GLU A 53 -3.90 6.77 6.44
N PRO A 54 -2.96 6.35 5.59
CA PRO A 54 -3.25 6.07 4.18
C PRO A 54 -4.35 5.01 3.94
N ARG A 55 -4.49 4.01 4.83
CA ARG A 55 -5.55 3.00 4.73
C ARG A 55 -6.91 3.60 5.06
N VAL A 56 -7.00 4.52 6.04
CA VAL A 56 -8.22 5.26 6.36
C VAL A 56 -8.64 6.13 5.17
N VAL A 57 -7.68 6.87 4.58
CA VAL A 57 -7.95 7.67 3.37
C VAL A 57 -8.47 6.78 2.23
N LEU A 58 -7.83 5.63 1.99
CA LEU A 58 -8.27 4.69 0.96
C LEU A 58 -9.65 4.09 1.27
N GLN A 59 -9.93 3.73 2.52
CA GLN A 59 -11.25 3.24 2.96
C GLN A 59 -12.35 4.28 2.67
N GLN A 60 -12.10 5.56 2.93
CA GLN A 60 -13.05 6.64 2.63
C GLN A 60 -13.27 6.82 1.11
N VAL A 61 -12.23 6.67 0.29
CA VAL A 61 -12.36 6.69 -1.18
C VAL A 61 -13.20 5.51 -1.65
N LEU A 62 -12.91 4.30 -1.16
CA LEU A 62 -13.66 3.08 -1.51
C LEU A 62 -15.12 3.19 -1.10
N ALA A 63 -15.42 3.68 0.10
CA ALA A 63 -16.79 3.87 0.58
C ALA A 63 -17.59 4.80 -0.35
N ARG A 64 -17.00 5.92 -0.79
CA ARG A 64 -17.63 6.86 -1.74
C ARG A 64 -17.88 6.25 -3.12
N LEU A 65 -17.01 5.35 -3.58
CA LEU A 65 -17.19 4.65 -4.85
C LEU A 65 -18.27 3.57 -4.73
N HIS A 66 -18.26 2.79 -3.64
CA HIS A 66 -19.29 1.79 -3.37
C HIS A 66 -20.68 2.41 -3.24
N ALA A 67 -20.80 3.57 -2.59
CA ALA A 67 -22.06 4.31 -2.50
C ALA A 67 -22.63 4.72 -3.88
N LYS A 68 -21.76 4.82 -4.90
CA LYS A 68 -22.14 5.08 -6.30
C LYS A 68 -22.28 3.81 -7.16
N GLY A 69 -22.16 2.62 -6.55
CA GLY A 69 -22.24 1.33 -7.24
C GLY A 69 -20.97 0.92 -7.99
N TYR A 70 -19.83 1.58 -7.75
CA TYR A 70 -18.55 1.25 -8.39
C TYR A 70 -17.65 0.43 -7.46
N TYR A 71 -17.09 -0.67 -7.97
CA TYR A 71 -16.21 -1.57 -7.22
C TYR A 71 -14.82 -1.64 -7.89
N PRO A 72 -13.89 -0.74 -7.54
CA PRO A 72 -12.60 -0.66 -8.21
C PRO A 72 -11.72 -1.89 -7.91
N VAL A 73 -10.95 -2.30 -8.91
CA VAL A 73 -9.93 -3.35 -8.81
C VAL A 73 -8.59 -2.73 -9.20
N VAL A 74 -7.54 -3.03 -8.42
CA VAL A 74 -6.19 -2.52 -8.67
C VAL A 74 -5.25 -3.69 -8.89
N ALA A 75 -4.42 -3.60 -9.94
CA ALA A 75 -3.28 -4.48 -10.18
C ALA A 75 -2.04 -3.59 -10.33
N ALA A 76 -1.21 -3.54 -9.30
CA ALA A 76 0.00 -2.74 -9.31
C ALA A 76 1.17 -3.57 -9.89
N GLU A 77 1.90 -2.98 -10.83
CA GLU A 77 3.18 -3.52 -11.33
C GLU A 77 4.31 -2.74 -10.68
N LEU A 78 5.19 -3.44 -9.96
CA LEU A 78 6.37 -2.85 -9.33
C LEU A 78 7.62 -3.31 -10.07
N GLU A 79 8.29 -2.35 -10.69
CA GLU A 79 9.58 -2.56 -11.35
C GLU A 79 10.71 -2.13 -10.43
N PHE A 80 11.72 -2.99 -10.30
CA PHE A 80 12.92 -2.68 -9.53
C PHE A 80 14.15 -3.24 -10.25
N TYR A 81 15.28 -2.68 -9.87
CA TYR A 81 16.59 -3.04 -10.40
C TYR A 81 17.47 -3.50 -9.24
N LEU A 82 18.23 -4.56 -9.46
CA LEU A 82 19.25 -5.02 -8.51
C LEU A 82 20.59 -4.45 -8.93
N HIS A 83 21.25 -3.77 -8.00
CA HIS A 83 22.60 -3.24 -8.19
C HIS A 83 23.61 -4.14 -7.49
N ASP A 84 24.73 -4.44 -8.16
CA ASP A 84 25.89 -5.04 -7.53
C ASP A 84 26.65 -3.95 -6.75
N PRO A 85 26.79 -4.07 -5.41
CA PRO A 85 27.52 -3.10 -4.61
C PRO A 85 28.99 -2.94 -5.01
N GLN A 86 29.61 -3.96 -5.62
CA GLN A 86 31.02 -3.96 -6.01
C GLN A 86 31.27 -3.34 -7.39
N GLN A 87 30.22 -3.18 -8.20
CA GLN A 87 30.32 -2.61 -9.55
C GLN A 87 29.74 -1.21 -9.63
N GLN A 88 29.78 -0.43 -8.55
CA GLN A 88 29.27 0.94 -8.55
C GLN A 88 30.12 1.79 -9.51
N PRO A 89 29.63 2.13 -10.72
CA PRO A 89 30.40 2.95 -11.63
C PRO A 89 30.36 4.40 -11.14
N PRO A 90 31.40 5.20 -11.41
CA PRO A 90 31.41 6.64 -11.11
C PRO A 90 30.50 7.37 -12.10
N GLY A 91 29.18 7.22 -11.97
CA GLY A 91 28.19 7.93 -12.80
C GLY A 91 26.87 7.18 -13.00
N PRO A 92 25.83 7.86 -13.53
CA PRO A 92 24.54 7.24 -13.78
C PRO A 92 24.63 6.33 -15.01
N THR A 93 24.76 5.01 -14.81
CA THR A 93 24.68 4.02 -15.89
C THR A 93 23.27 3.47 -16.04
N PRO A 94 22.82 3.14 -17.28
CA PRO A 94 21.55 2.47 -17.49
C PRO A 94 21.60 1.04 -16.94
N VAL A 95 20.72 0.73 -15.99
CA VAL A 95 20.55 -0.58 -15.36
C VAL A 95 20.05 -1.63 -16.36
N GLN A 96 20.83 -2.69 -16.60
CA GLN A 96 20.57 -3.69 -17.65
C GLN A 96 19.81 -4.96 -17.19
N ARG A 97 19.21 -5.01 -16.00
CA ARG A 97 18.39 -6.17 -15.59
C ARG A 97 17.08 -5.74 -14.96
N ARG A 98 16.02 -5.78 -15.77
CA ARG A 98 14.63 -5.60 -15.35
C ARG A 98 14.16 -6.90 -14.70
N VAL A 99 13.90 -6.88 -13.39
CA VAL A 99 13.25 -8.01 -12.72
C VAL A 99 11.76 -7.67 -12.59
N PHE A 100 10.92 -8.46 -13.26
CA PHE A 100 9.48 -8.34 -13.14
C PHE A 100 8.99 -9.29 -12.04
N LEU A 101 8.58 -8.77 -10.89
CA LEU A 101 7.83 -9.56 -9.92
C LEU A 101 6.40 -9.70 -10.45
N SER A 102 6.13 -10.77 -11.20
CA SER A 102 4.74 -11.13 -11.49
C SER A 102 4.10 -11.62 -10.20
N MET A 103 3.03 -10.98 -9.74
CA MET A 103 2.12 -11.61 -8.79
C MET A 103 1.60 -12.93 -9.40
N PRO A 104 1.35 -13.97 -8.59
CA PRO A 104 0.83 -15.25 -9.08
C PRO A 104 -0.41 -14.99 -9.94
N ARG A 105 -0.35 -15.51 -11.18
CA ARG A 105 -1.33 -15.30 -12.25
C ARG A 105 -2.66 -15.97 -11.93
N SER A 106 -3.49 -15.28 -11.17
CA SER A 106 -4.94 -15.32 -11.33
C SER A 106 -5.38 -13.88 -11.63
N ALA A 107 -5.56 -13.59 -12.93
CA ALA A 107 -5.94 -12.32 -13.54
C ALA A 107 -4.81 -11.35 -13.95
N THR A 108 -4.19 -11.62 -15.11
CA THR A 108 -3.69 -10.54 -15.98
C THR A 108 -4.86 -10.12 -16.88
N MET A 109 -5.67 -9.16 -16.46
CA MET A 109 -6.57 -8.44 -17.35
C MET A 109 -5.91 -7.09 -17.64
N ARG A 110 -5.65 -6.82 -18.92
CA ARG A 110 -5.24 -5.49 -19.39
C ARG A 110 -6.38 -4.53 -19.05
N CYS A 111 -6.31 -3.88 -17.90
CA CYS A 111 -7.38 -3.04 -17.39
C CYS A 111 -7.26 -1.67 -18.05
N SER A 112 -7.95 -1.48 -19.18
CA SER A 112 -8.48 -0.16 -19.44
C SER A 112 -9.48 0.13 -18.31
N MET A 113 -9.36 1.29 -17.65
CA MET A 113 -10.38 1.74 -16.70
C MET A 113 -11.74 1.75 -17.41
N ARG A 114 -12.51 0.68 -17.24
CA ARG A 114 -13.95 0.70 -17.43
C ARG A 114 -14.54 0.67 -16.04
N LEU A 115 -15.18 1.77 -15.66
CA LEU A 115 -16.04 1.80 -14.48
C LEU A 115 -17.13 0.75 -14.71
N SER A 116 -17.01 -0.41 -14.06
CA SER A 116 -18.04 -1.44 -14.09
C SER A 116 -19.08 -1.14 -13.02
N SER A 117 -20.34 -1.02 -13.44
CA SER A 117 -21.50 -0.68 -12.62
C SER A 117 -22.25 -1.90 -12.05
N ARG A 118 -21.64 -3.09 -12.04
CA ARG A 118 -22.34 -4.33 -11.64
C ARG A 118 -21.96 -4.79 -10.22
N PRO A 119 -22.93 -4.96 -9.31
CA PRO A 119 -22.70 -5.67 -8.06
C PRO A 119 -22.49 -7.17 -8.37
N GLY A 120 -21.32 -7.71 -8.02
CA GLY A 120 -20.99 -9.14 -8.23
C GLY A 120 -20.14 -9.47 -9.47
N CYS A 121 -19.23 -8.58 -9.87
CA CYS A 121 -18.35 -8.81 -11.02
C CYS A 121 -17.41 -10.01 -10.80
N ARG A 122 -17.76 -11.16 -11.40
CA ARG A 122 -16.95 -12.40 -11.47
C ARG A 122 -15.80 -12.23 -12.48
N CYS A 123 -14.86 -11.33 -12.22
CA CYS A 123 -13.69 -11.16 -13.11
C CYS A 123 -12.61 -12.24 -12.92
N CYS A 124 -12.81 -13.21 -12.03
CA CYS A 124 -11.91 -14.34 -11.83
C CYS A 124 -12.75 -15.60 -11.54
N ARG A 125 -12.98 -16.43 -12.55
CA ARG A 125 -13.04 -17.88 -12.38
C ARG A 125 -11.88 -18.48 -13.15
#